data_AF-M7YUR9-F1
#
_entry.id   AF-M7YUR9-F1
#
_cell.length_a   1.000
_cell.length_b   1.000
_cell.length_c   1.000
_cell.angle_alpha   90.00
_cell.angle_beta   90.00
_cell.angle_gamma   90.00
#
_symmetry.space_group_name_H-M   'P 1'
#
loop_
_entity.id
_entity.type
_entity.pdbx_description
1 polymer ?
#
loop_
_entity_poly.entity_id
_entity_poly.type
_entity_poly.pdbx_seq_one_letter_code
_entity_poly.pdbx_strand_id
1 'polypeptide(L)'
;MVSRTWRSSVPAVEQRIAAGSSTQQARQAAGVAEGAAGGVADAVFWGGGVAILTEDNRVVVTTDIEVDDPHPRELADPGVAEDEQVLCMAVVEPQFVMSGSPEVLLAVGDRVVSVDEDGVQVLGEALEIGPVQKMAVSPNGKLLAAFAHDGRLLVIPTDFSRIIFEYECDSALPPDQIAWCGLDSVLLYWSEVLLMVGPNGDPVQYNYDEPIMLIPECDGVRILTNSSMEFLHRVPDSTTLIFGIGSMSPAALLYDARDHYDKQSAKSLEMMCTLIRTEIITQEIEIEEIIISSCLAVLRYLNPSMG
;
A
#
# COMPACT_ATOMS: atom_id res chain seq x y z
N MET A 1 -0.98 -13.71 -7.35
CA MET A 1 -1.86 -14.54 -6.48
C MET A 1 -2.21 -13.72 -5.25
N VAL A 2 -3.44 -13.78 -4.75
CA VAL A 2 -3.91 -12.98 -3.60
C VAL A 2 -4.38 -13.94 -2.51
N SER A 3 -4.07 -13.61 -1.25
CA SER A 3 -4.47 -14.39 -0.08
C SER A 3 -5.42 -13.56 0.77
N ARG A 4 -6.48 -14.21 1.25
CA ARG A 4 -7.53 -13.60 2.08
C ARG A 4 -7.69 -14.45 3.33
N THR A 5 -7.39 -13.85 4.48
CA THR A 5 -7.54 -14.54 5.77
C THR A 5 -8.80 -14.03 6.46
N TRP A 6 -9.71 -14.94 6.82
CA TRP A 6 -11.00 -14.63 7.42
C TRP A 6 -11.00 -14.88 8.92
N ARG A 7 -11.53 -13.94 9.70
CA ARG A 7 -11.94 -14.17 11.09
C ARG A 7 -13.42 -13.85 11.26
N SER A 8 -14.18 -14.82 11.77
CA SER A 8 -15.65 -14.76 11.93
C SER A 8 -16.14 -13.82 13.04
N SER A 9 -15.24 -13.09 13.68
CA SER A 9 -15.57 -12.14 14.75
C SER A 9 -14.44 -11.13 14.85
N VAL A 10 -14.76 -9.85 14.80
CA VAL A 10 -13.83 -8.79 15.17
C VAL A 10 -13.68 -8.83 16.69
N PRO A 11 -12.49 -9.11 17.26
CA PRO A 11 -12.24 -9.03 18.67
C PRO A 11 -12.72 -7.70 19.25
N ALA A 12 -13.34 -7.72 20.44
CA ALA A 12 -13.83 -6.51 21.10
C ALA A 12 -12.72 -5.45 21.32
N VAL A 13 -11.45 -5.87 21.38
CA VAL A 13 -10.30 -4.96 21.43
C VAL A 13 -10.09 -4.24 20.10
N GLU A 14 -10.21 -4.93 18.96
CA GLU A 14 -10.05 -4.34 17.63
C GLU A 14 -11.25 -3.45 17.26
N GLN A 15 -12.47 -3.83 17.66
CA GLN A 15 -13.64 -2.94 17.56
C GLN A 15 -13.47 -1.67 18.38
N ARG A 16 -12.88 -1.77 19.58
CA ARG A 16 -12.56 -0.61 20.44
C ARG A 16 -11.38 0.20 19.92
N ILE A 17 -10.40 -0.43 19.25
CA ILE A 17 -9.30 0.27 18.59
C ILE A 17 -9.81 0.99 17.35
N ALA A 18 -10.67 0.39 16.53
CA ALA A 18 -11.28 1.04 15.38
C ALA A 18 -12.20 2.21 15.80
N ALA A 19 -13.09 1.99 16.78
CA ALA A 19 -13.96 3.05 17.30
C ALA A 19 -13.18 4.10 18.12
N GLY A 20 -12.12 3.69 18.82
CA GLY A 20 -11.24 4.55 19.60
C GLY A 20 -10.37 5.41 18.70
N SER A 21 -9.74 4.83 17.69
CA SER A 21 -8.98 5.55 16.65
C SER A 21 -9.89 6.49 15.89
N SER A 22 -11.08 6.08 15.45
CA SER A 22 -12.00 7.00 14.75
C SER A 22 -12.47 8.15 15.65
N THR A 23 -12.75 7.91 16.93
CA THR A 23 -13.16 8.96 17.88
C THR A 23 -11.99 9.86 18.28
N GLN A 24 -10.78 9.30 18.40
CA GLN A 24 -9.56 10.04 18.74
C GLN A 24 -9.08 10.86 17.54
N GLN A 25 -9.09 10.29 16.34
CA GLN A 25 -8.90 10.98 15.06
C GLN A 25 -9.91 12.10 14.89
N ALA A 26 -11.21 11.88 15.17
CA ALA A 26 -12.22 12.92 15.10
C ALA A 26 -11.99 14.05 16.13
N ARG A 27 -11.56 13.72 17.36
CA ARG A 27 -11.21 14.71 18.40
C ARG A 27 -9.92 15.48 18.06
N GLN A 28 -8.92 14.81 17.50
CA GLN A 28 -7.68 15.42 17.06
C GLN A 28 -7.93 16.31 15.84
N ALA A 29 -8.69 15.85 14.85
CA ALA A 29 -9.16 16.68 13.75
C ALA A 29 -9.95 17.88 14.26
N ALA A 30 -10.79 17.73 15.30
CA ALA A 30 -11.47 18.85 15.91
C ALA A 30 -10.51 19.85 16.59
N GLY A 31 -9.45 19.39 17.27
CA GLY A 31 -8.42 20.27 17.86
C GLY A 31 -7.56 20.99 16.82
N VAL A 32 -7.21 20.31 15.72
CA VAL A 32 -6.52 20.93 14.57
C VAL A 32 -7.46 21.89 13.85
N ALA A 33 -8.75 21.56 13.73
CA ALA A 33 -9.78 22.45 13.19
C ALA A 33 -10.07 23.66 14.08
N GLU A 34 -9.93 23.58 15.41
CA GLU A 34 -9.96 24.76 16.28
C GLU A 34 -8.80 25.73 16.00
N GLY A 35 -7.68 25.22 15.49
CA GLY A 35 -6.56 26.02 14.96
C GLY A 35 -6.76 26.54 13.54
N ALA A 36 -7.70 25.97 12.78
CA ALA A 36 -8.06 26.42 11.44
C ALA A 36 -9.15 27.50 11.53
N ALA A 37 -8.93 28.66 10.92
CA ALA A 37 -9.90 29.75 10.97
C ALA A 37 -11.20 29.46 10.16
N GLY A 38 -11.23 28.38 9.38
CA GLY A 38 -12.34 27.94 8.52
C GLY A 38 -12.88 26.54 8.89
N GLY A 39 -14.08 26.20 8.43
CA GLY A 39 -14.66 24.87 8.60
C GLY A 39 -13.81 23.77 7.96
N VAL A 40 -14.01 22.50 8.34
CA VAL A 40 -13.28 21.36 7.78
C VAL A 40 -13.99 20.83 6.54
N ALA A 41 -13.31 20.84 5.40
CA ALA A 41 -13.79 20.25 4.15
C ALA A 41 -13.38 18.78 4.00
N ASP A 42 -12.12 18.45 4.31
CA ASP A 42 -11.60 17.08 4.25
C ASP A 42 -10.45 16.88 5.26
N ALA A 43 -10.16 15.63 5.61
CA ALA A 43 -9.03 15.28 6.47
C ALA A 43 -8.39 13.95 6.07
N VAL A 44 -7.07 13.94 5.98
CA VAL A 44 -6.26 12.76 5.67
C VAL A 44 -5.31 12.48 6.82
N PHE A 45 -5.40 11.27 7.38
CA PHE A 45 -4.55 10.80 8.48
C PHE A 45 -3.42 9.91 7.97
N TRP A 46 -2.27 9.98 8.64
CA TRP A 46 -1.20 9.01 8.52
C TRP A 46 -0.71 8.60 9.91
N GLY A 47 0.24 7.67 9.98
CA GLY A 47 0.68 7.06 11.24
C GLY A 47 1.20 8.04 12.31
N GLY A 48 1.59 9.25 11.91
CA GLY A 48 2.15 10.27 12.82
C GLY A 48 1.47 11.63 12.73
N GLY A 49 0.33 11.77 12.05
CA GLY A 49 -0.28 13.09 11.89
C GLY A 49 -1.56 13.13 11.07
N VAL A 50 -2.04 14.36 10.86
CA VAL A 50 -3.23 14.68 10.08
C VAL A 50 -3.01 15.93 9.24
N ALA A 51 -3.56 15.93 8.03
CA ALA A 51 -3.70 17.08 7.16
C ALA A 51 -5.20 17.39 7.05
N ILE A 52 -5.55 18.65 7.24
CA ILE A 52 -6.91 19.16 7.16
C ILE A 52 -6.96 20.13 6.01
N LEU A 53 -7.92 19.90 5.11
CA LEU A 53 -8.34 20.86 4.12
C LEU A 53 -9.52 21.65 4.69
N THR A 54 -9.43 22.97 4.71
CA THR A 54 -10.51 23.84 5.17
C THR A 54 -11.47 24.19 4.04
N GLU A 55 -12.66 24.71 4.38
CA GLU A 55 -13.66 25.18 3.41
C GLU A 55 -13.17 26.37 2.55
N ASP A 56 -12.15 27.10 3.01
CA ASP A 56 -11.46 28.18 2.28
C ASP A 56 -10.18 27.71 1.57
N ASN A 57 -10.05 26.40 1.30
CA ASN A 57 -8.93 25.77 0.58
C ASN A 57 -7.55 25.98 1.24
N ARG A 58 -7.50 26.18 2.56
CA ARG A 58 -6.24 26.18 3.32
C ARG A 58 -5.90 24.77 3.77
N VAL A 59 -4.61 24.52 3.91
CA VAL A 59 -4.10 23.23 4.39
C VAL A 59 -3.45 23.44 5.74
N VAL A 60 -3.99 22.79 6.76
CA VAL A 60 -3.45 22.78 8.12
C VAL A 60 -2.97 21.38 8.44
N VAL A 61 -1.71 21.25 8.83
CA VAL A 61 -1.12 19.97 9.21
C VAL A 61 -0.77 19.94 10.69
N THR A 62 -0.81 18.76 11.27
CA THR A 62 -0.29 18.51 12.61
C THR A 62 0.48 17.21 12.57
N THR A 63 1.76 17.28 12.93
CA THR A 63 2.59 16.12 13.24
C THR A 63 2.47 15.82 14.73
N ASP A 64 2.72 14.56 15.12
CA ASP A 64 2.77 14.14 16.52
C ASP A 64 1.43 14.30 17.26
N ILE A 65 0.36 13.86 16.62
CA ILE A 65 -1.02 13.91 17.16
C ILE A 65 -1.20 13.13 18.47
N GLU A 66 -0.24 12.28 18.85
CA GLU A 66 -0.25 11.52 20.10
C GLU A 66 0.09 12.34 21.34
N VAL A 67 0.56 13.59 21.17
CA VAL A 67 0.94 14.49 22.28
C VAL A 67 -0.28 15.25 22.80
N ASP A 68 -0.31 15.53 24.11
CA ASP A 68 -1.40 16.24 24.81
C ASP A 68 -1.68 17.66 24.26
N ASP A 69 -0.72 18.26 23.56
CA ASP A 69 -0.79 19.60 22.98
C ASP A 69 -0.34 19.57 21.50
N PRO A 70 -1.24 19.21 20.56
CA PRO A 70 -0.92 19.22 19.14
C PRO A 70 -0.59 20.65 18.70
N HIS A 71 0.34 20.78 17.75
CA HIS A 71 0.74 22.07 17.20
C HIS A 71 0.35 22.17 15.72
N PRO A 72 -0.89 22.62 15.42
CA PRO A 72 -1.31 22.91 14.07
C PRO A 72 -0.44 23.98 13.42
N ARG A 73 -0.02 23.70 12.18
CA ARG A 73 0.67 24.65 11.33
C ARG A 73 -0.03 24.72 9.98
N GLU A 74 -0.23 25.93 9.48
CA GLU A 74 -0.72 26.15 8.12
C GLU A 74 0.44 25.97 7.14
N LEU A 75 0.20 25.27 6.03
CA LEU A 75 1.14 25.17 4.92
C LEU A 75 1.05 26.41 4.02
N ALA A 76 1.86 26.45 2.95
CA ALA A 76 1.77 27.50 1.94
C ALA A 76 0.35 27.60 1.36
N ASP A 77 -0.06 28.83 0.99
CA ASP A 77 -1.34 29.07 0.32
C ASP A 77 -1.41 28.31 -1.01
N PRO A 78 -2.30 27.32 -1.18
CA PRO A 78 -2.37 26.54 -2.42
C PRO A 78 -2.70 27.37 -3.67
N GLY A 79 -3.19 28.60 -3.51
CA GLY A 79 -3.51 29.49 -4.62
C GLY A 79 -4.72 29.04 -5.44
N VAL A 80 -5.64 28.26 -4.84
CA VAL A 80 -6.92 27.88 -5.46
C VAL A 80 -7.81 29.11 -5.57
N ALA A 81 -8.31 29.40 -6.76
CA ALA A 81 -9.21 30.53 -6.98
C ALA A 81 -10.55 30.34 -6.26
N GLU A 82 -11.27 31.43 -5.94
CA GLU A 82 -12.57 31.37 -5.23
C GLU A 82 -13.64 30.58 -6.00
N ASP A 83 -13.53 30.48 -7.33
CA ASP A 83 -14.43 29.72 -8.20
C ASP A 83 -13.96 28.28 -8.47
N GLU A 84 -12.77 27.92 -8.03
CA GLU A 84 -12.24 26.56 -8.09
C GLU A 84 -12.47 25.80 -6.77
N GLN A 85 -12.54 24.47 -6.87
CA GLN A 85 -12.68 23.59 -5.72
C GLN A 85 -11.62 22.50 -5.76
N VAL A 86 -11.09 22.17 -4.58
CA VAL A 86 -10.28 20.97 -4.39
C VAL A 86 -11.19 19.74 -4.46
N LEU A 87 -10.88 18.81 -5.36
CA LEU A 87 -11.67 17.61 -5.62
C LEU A 87 -11.33 16.48 -4.66
N CYS A 88 -10.05 16.32 -4.32
CA CYS A 88 -9.56 15.37 -3.34
C CYS A 88 -8.16 15.72 -2.85
N MET A 89 -7.77 15.16 -1.71
CA MET A 89 -6.47 15.36 -1.06
C MET A 89 -5.76 14.02 -0.82
N ALA A 90 -4.43 14.03 -0.90
CA ALA A 90 -3.57 12.95 -0.42
C ALA A 90 -2.31 13.51 0.23
N VAL A 91 -1.62 12.70 1.04
CA VAL A 91 -0.44 13.15 1.81
C VAL A 91 0.74 12.23 1.53
N VAL A 92 1.89 12.80 1.21
CA VAL A 92 3.18 12.12 1.27
C VAL A 92 3.73 12.34 2.67
N GLU A 93 3.93 11.24 3.41
CA GLU A 93 4.34 11.32 4.81
C GLU A 93 5.73 11.95 4.97
N PRO A 94 5.98 12.65 6.10
CA PRO A 94 7.24 13.35 6.34
C PRO A 94 8.50 12.49 6.19
N GLN A 95 8.41 11.20 6.53
CA GLN A 95 9.52 10.24 6.41
C GLN A 95 9.95 9.96 4.96
N PHE A 96 9.12 10.30 3.98
CA PHE A 96 9.40 10.12 2.55
C PHE A 96 9.74 11.43 1.84
N VAL A 97 9.66 12.57 2.53
CA VAL A 97 9.95 13.91 2.00
C VAL A 97 11.32 14.37 2.49
N MET A 98 12.12 14.99 1.60
CA MET A 98 13.49 15.41 1.94
C MET A 98 13.57 16.49 3.03
N SER A 99 12.55 17.35 3.12
CA SER A 99 12.44 18.39 4.15
C SER A 99 12.16 17.82 5.54
N GLY A 100 11.61 16.60 5.62
CA GLY A 100 11.08 16.02 6.85
C GLY A 100 9.74 16.60 7.29
N SER A 101 9.07 17.37 6.42
CA SER A 101 7.72 17.88 6.60
C SER A 101 6.76 17.19 5.62
N PRO A 102 5.47 17.04 5.96
CA PRO A 102 4.51 16.39 5.07
C PRO A 102 4.28 17.24 3.82
N GLU A 103 4.15 16.56 2.67
CA GLU A 103 3.78 17.18 1.40
C GLU A 103 2.33 16.80 1.07
N VAL A 104 1.47 17.80 0.85
CA VAL A 104 0.04 17.60 0.61
C VAL A 104 -0.26 17.79 -0.87
N LEU A 105 -0.86 16.78 -1.48
CA LEU A 105 -1.28 16.77 -2.88
C LEU A 105 -2.77 17.09 -2.96
N LEU A 106 -3.12 18.15 -3.68
CA LEU A 106 -4.50 18.60 -3.91
C LEU A 106 -4.86 18.47 -5.38
N ALA A 107 -5.92 17.75 -5.70
CA ALA A 107 -6.47 17.74 -7.06
C ALA A 107 -7.36 18.97 -7.24
N VAL A 108 -7.03 19.83 -8.21
CA VAL A 108 -7.75 21.09 -8.50
C VAL A 108 -7.98 21.18 -9.99
N GLY A 109 -9.24 21.15 -10.43
CA GLY A 109 -9.53 21.12 -11.87
C GLY A 109 -8.90 19.91 -12.54
N ASP A 110 -8.02 20.13 -13.53
CA ASP A 110 -7.29 19.12 -14.30
C ASP A 110 -5.82 18.94 -13.87
N ARG A 111 -5.40 19.61 -12.79
CA ARG A 111 -4.02 19.60 -12.28
C ARG A 111 -3.96 19.06 -10.86
N VAL A 112 -2.76 18.66 -10.44
CA VAL A 112 -2.45 18.40 -9.03
C VAL A 112 -1.53 19.50 -8.54
N VAL A 113 -1.78 19.98 -7.33
CA VAL A 113 -0.95 20.97 -6.66
C VAL A 113 -0.32 20.32 -5.44
N SER A 114 1.00 20.34 -5.36
CA SER A 114 1.75 19.98 -4.16
C SER A 114 1.95 21.21 -3.29
N VAL A 115 1.70 21.05 -1.99
CA VAL A 115 1.74 22.10 -0.98
C VAL A 115 2.56 21.60 0.20
N ASP A 116 3.60 22.33 0.55
CA ASP A 116 4.42 22.10 1.74
C ASP A 116 4.67 23.43 2.50
N GLU A 117 5.63 23.43 3.42
CA GLU A 117 5.99 24.64 4.18
C GLU A 117 6.81 25.65 3.36
N ASP A 118 7.54 25.16 2.35
CA ASP A 118 8.47 25.97 1.55
C ASP A 118 7.76 26.63 0.37
N GLY A 119 6.64 26.06 -0.11
CA GLY A 119 5.81 26.66 -1.14
C GLY A 119 4.82 25.71 -1.80
N VAL A 120 4.53 26.03 -3.05
CA VAL A 120 3.53 25.35 -3.87
C VAL A 120 4.11 25.01 -5.23
N GLN A 121 3.86 23.78 -5.70
CA GLN A 121 4.27 23.30 -7.00
C GLN A 121 3.07 22.72 -7.77
N VAL A 122 2.88 23.15 -9.02
CA VAL A 122 1.92 22.51 -9.92
C VAL A 122 2.57 21.27 -10.53
N LEU A 123 1.85 20.15 -10.48
CA LEU A 123 2.28 18.83 -10.89
C LEU A 123 1.34 18.26 -11.96
N GLY A 124 1.87 17.38 -12.79
CA GLY A 124 1.07 16.60 -13.74
C GLY A 124 0.55 17.36 -14.97
N GLU A 125 0.91 18.63 -15.21
CA GLU A 125 0.41 19.39 -16.38
C GLU A 125 0.68 18.71 -17.73
N ALA A 126 1.80 17.98 -17.84
CA ALA A 126 2.17 17.24 -19.04
C ALA A 126 1.62 15.81 -19.09
N LEU A 127 1.07 15.32 -17.97
CA LEU A 127 0.44 14.02 -17.87
C LEU A 127 -1.06 14.26 -18.03
N GLU A 128 -1.68 13.76 -19.10
CA GLU A 128 -3.12 13.91 -19.34
C GLU A 128 -3.95 13.06 -18.34
N ILE A 129 -3.76 13.32 -17.04
CA ILE A 129 -4.38 12.62 -15.91
C ILE A 129 -5.86 12.98 -15.76
N GLY A 130 -6.24 14.13 -16.32
CA GLY A 130 -7.58 14.69 -16.20
C GLY A 130 -7.95 15.05 -14.75
N PRO A 131 -9.18 15.58 -14.54
CA PRO A 131 -9.67 15.84 -13.20
C PRO A 131 -9.66 14.59 -12.32
N VAL A 132 -8.85 14.63 -11.26
CA VAL A 132 -8.69 13.54 -10.31
C VAL A 132 -9.73 13.66 -9.20
N GLN A 133 -10.50 12.60 -8.98
CA GLN A 133 -11.60 12.58 -8.01
C GLN A 133 -11.25 11.86 -6.70
N LYS A 134 -10.27 10.95 -6.72
CA LYS A 134 -9.74 10.27 -5.53
C LYS A 134 -8.25 9.99 -5.70
N MET A 135 -7.51 10.11 -4.60
CA MET A 135 -6.07 9.84 -4.56
C MET A 135 -5.69 9.02 -3.33
N ALA A 136 -4.65 8.20 -3.46
CA ALA A 136 -3.95 7.59 -2.33
C ALA A 136 -2.46 7.44 -2.63
N VAL A 137 -1.60 7.83 -1.68
CA VAL A 137 -0.16 7.62 -1.77
C VAL A 137 0.19 6.22 -1.30
N SER A 138 1.15 5.58 -1.95
CA SER A 138 1.61 4.23 -1.62
C SER A 138 2.30 4.20 -0.26
N PRO A 139 2.34 3.04 0.44
CA PRO A 139 2.90 2.94 1.79
C PRO A 139 4.38 3.36 1.93
N ASN A 140 5.11 3.47 0.82
CA ASN A 140 6.51 3.90 0.78
C ASN A 140 6.70 5.34 0.27
N GLY A 141 5.61 6.10 0.04
CA GLY A 141 5.63 7.48 -0.43
C GLY A 141 6.06 7.70 -1.88
N LYS A 142 6.25 6.63 -2.67
CA LYS A 142 6.85 6.73 -4.02
C LYS A 142 5.85 6.79 -5.15
N LEU A 143 4.65 6.27 -4.96
CA LEU A 143 3.62 6.17 -5.99
C LEU A 143 2.33 6.82 -5.49
N LEU A 144 1.58 7.35 -6.43
CA LEU A 144 0.25 7.90 -6.26
C LEU A 144 -0.70 7.06 -7.11
N ALA A 145 -1.75 6.55 -6.49
CA ALA A 145 -2.91 6.04 -7.18
C ALA A 145 -3.90 7.17 -7.32
N ALA A 146 -4.31 7.49 -8.56
CA ALA A 146 -5.23 8.57 -8.88
C ALA A 146 -6.39 8.01 -9.72
N PHE A 147 -7.62 8.22 -9.26
CA PHE A 147 -8.82 7.89 -10.01
C PHE A 147 -9.33 9.15 -10.71
N ALA A 148 -9.31 9.13 -12.04
CA ALA A 148 -9.71 10.24 -12.89
C ALA A 148 -11.21 10.19 -13.23
N HIS A 149 -11.76 11.35 -13.61
CA HIS A 149 -13.18 11.51 -13.90
C HIS A 149 -13.73 10.69 -15.08
N ASP A 150 -12.85 10.20 -15.93
CA ASP A 150 -13.18 9.38 -17.09
C ASP A 150 -13.23 7.87 -16.75
N GLY A 151 -13.08 7.52 -15.47
CA GLY A 151 -13.10 6.14 -15.00
C GLY A 151 -11.74 5.45 -15.02
N ARG A 152 -10.66 6.17 -15.31
CA ARG A 152 -9.31 5.60 -15.32
C ARG A 152 -8.68 5.62 -13.93
N LEU A 153 -8.12 4.48 -13.52
CA LEU A 153 -7.13 4.40 -12.46
C LEU A 153 -5.74 4.61 -13.06
N LEU A 154 -5.00 5.58 -12.53
CA LEU A 154 -3.63 5.90 -12.90
C LEU A 154 -2.71 5.63 -11.72
N VAL A 155 -1.56 5.02 -11.99
CA VAL A 155 -0.45 4.90 -11.02
C VAL A 155 0.73 5.71 -11.55
N ILE A 156 1.15 6.68 -10.76
CA ILE A 156 2.11 7.73 -11.14
C ILE A 156 3.14 7.82 -10.01
N PRO A 157 4.44 8.02 -10.27
CA PRO A 157 5.35 8.41 -9.20
C PRO A 157 4.90 9.71 -8.54
N THR A 158 5.22 9.91 -7.27
CA THR A 158 4.89 11.16 -6.55
C THR A 158 5.58 12.41 -7.12
N ASP A 159 6.60 12.24 -7.97
CA ASP A 159 7.24 13.33 -8.74
C ASP A 159 6.51 13.69 -10.06
N PHE A 160 5.43 12.99 -10.39
CA PHE A 160 4.64 13.18 -11.61
C PHE A 160 5.47 13.12 -12.92
N SER A 161 6.53 12.32 -12.95
CA SER A 161 7.40 12.19 -14.12
C SER A 161 6.76 11.43 -15.30
N ARG A 162 5.90 10.44 -15.03
CA ARG A 162 5.20 9.62 -16.05
C ARG A 162 4.06 8.82 -15.43
N ILE A 163 3.11 8.39 -16.27
CA ILE A 163 2.15 7.34 -15.90
C ILE A 163 2.87 5.98 -15.99
N ILE A 164 2.92 5.22 -14.90
CA ILE A 164 3.53 3.87 -14.86
C ILE A 164 2.52 2.81 -15.26
N PHE A 165 1.26 2.98 -14.84
CA PHE A 165 0.20 2.02 -15.08
C PHE A 165 -1.13 2.75 -15.20
N GLU A 166 -1.99 2.25 -16.07
CA GLU A 166 -3.31 2.79 -16.37
C GLU A 166 -4.29 1.63 -16.53
N TYR A 167 -5.48 1.78 -15.95
CA TYR A 167 -6.54 0.80 -16.03
C TYR A 167 -7.89 1.50 -16.18
N GLU A 168 -8.65 1.11 -17.20
CA GLU A 168 -9.99 1.63 -17.47
C GLU A 168 -11.02 0.84 -16.64
N CYS A 169 -11.69 1.51 -15.69
CA CYS A 169 -12.73 0.89 -14.88
C CYS A 169 -14.07 0.87 -15.63
N ASP A 170 -14.94 -0.07 -15.28
CA ASP A 170 -16.28 -0.19 -15.88
C ASP A 170 -17.23 0.98 -15.52
N SER A 171 -16.83 1.82 -14.56
CA SER A 171 -17.61 2.96 -14.07
C SER A 171 -16.73 4.21 -13.94
N ALA A 172 -17.27 5.34 -14.38
CA ALA A 172 -16.68 6.67 -14.17
C ALA A 172 -17.12 7.32 -12.85
N LEU A 173 -18.00 6.68 -12.07
CA LEU A 173 -18.34 7.16 -10.74
C LEU A 173 -17.12 7.01 -9.82
N PRO A 174 -16.79 8.02 -8.98
CA PRO A 174 -15.66 7.91 -8.07
C PRO A 174 -15.87 6.77 -7.07
N PRO A 175 -14.81 6.02 -6.73
CA PRO A 175 -14.88 5.05 -5.65
C PRO A 175 -15.08 5.76 -4.32
N ASP A 176 -15.81 5.11 -3.40
CA ASP A 176 -15.99 5.58 -2.04
C ASP A 176 -14.65 5.60 -1.30
N GLN A 177 -13.80 4.58 -1.54
CA GLN A 177 -12.47 4.44 -0.96
C GLN A 177 -11.45 3.95 -2.00
N ILE A 178 -10.23 4.46 -1.91
CA ILE A 178 -9.05 3.98 -2.64
C ILE A 178 -7.96 3.66 -1.61
N ALA A 179 -7.34 2.49 -1.72
CA ALA A 179 -6.30 2.06 -0.79
C ALA A 179 -5.25 1.21 -1.49
N TRP A 180 -4.01 1.29 -1.04
CA TRP A 180 -2.94 0.43 -1.53
C TRP A 180 -2.95 -0.92 -0.80
N CYS A 181 -2.83 -2.01 -1.55
CA CYS A 181 -2.63 -3.36 -1.03
C CYS A 181 -1.20 -3.79 -1.33
N GLY A 182 -0.31 -3.59 -0.35
CA GLY A 182 1.13 -3.69 -0.54
C GLY A 182 1.69 -2.50 -1.34
N LEU A 183 2.68 -2.74 -2.18
CA LEU A 183 3.41 -1.68 -2.90
C LEU A 183 3.03 -1.54 -4.38
N ASP A 184 2.26 -2.46 -4.93
CA ASP A 184 2.04 -2.57 -6.37
C ASP A 184 0.58 -2.79 -6.77
N SER A 185 -0.33 -3.00 -5.82
CA SER A 185 -1.76 -3.17 -6.13
C SER A 185 -2.60 -2.11 -5.43
N VAL A 186 -3.66 -1.69 -6.11
CA VAL A 186 -4.62 -0.68 -5.65
C VAL A 186 -5.99 -1.33 -5.52
N LEU A 187 -6.67 -1.02 -4.42
CA LEU A 187 -8.04 -1.36 -4.16
C LEU A 187 -8.92 -0.15 -4.43
N LEU A 188 -10.00 -0.37 -5.17
CA LEU A 188 -11.05 0.59 -5.46
C LEU A 188 -12.36 0.01 -4.95
N TYR A 189 -13.02 0.71 -4.03
CA TYR A 189 -14.29 0.27 -3.46
C TYR A 189 -15.41 1.19 -3.89
N TRP A 190 -16.42 0.60 -4.51
CA TRP A 190 -17.74 1.18 -4.72
C TRP A 190 -18.75 0.37 -3.91
N SER A 191 -19.88 0.95 -3.52
CA SER A 191 -20.99 0.25 -2.86
C SER A 191 -21.13 -1.22 -3.32
N GLU A 192 -20.79 -2.15 -2.40
CA GLU A 192 -20.78 -3.63 -2.56
C GLU A 192 -19.66 -4.26 -3.41
N VAL A 193 -18.88 -3.49 -4.18
CA VAL A 193 -17.84 -4.00 -5.09
C VAL A 193 -16.46 -3.46 -4.72
N LEU A 194 -15.56 -4.37 -4.34
CA LEU A 194 -14.14 -4.11 -4.14
C LEU A 194 -13.33 -4.67 -5.30
N LEU A 195 -12.68 -3.80 -6.07
CA LEU A 195 -11.83 -4.15 -7.20
C LEU A 195 -10.35 -4.01 -6.80
N MET A 196 -9.58 -5.06 -6.99
CA MET A 196 -8.12 -5.05 -6.87
C MET A 196 -7.50 -5.01 -8.26
N VAL A 197 -6.70 -3.98 -8.52
CA VAL A 197 -5.99 -3.78 -9.78
C VAL A 197 -4.50 -3.68 -9.47
N GLY A 198 -3.67 -4.37 -10.24
CA GLY A 198 -2.22 -4.24 -10.18
C GLY A 198 -1.61 -4.36 -11.57
N PRO A 199 -0.32 -4.03 -11.74
CA PRO A 199 0.36 -4.08 -13.03
C PRO A 199 0.53 -5.51 -13.55
N ASN A 200 0.42 -6.51 -12.67
CA ASN A 200 0.69 -7.91 -12.97
C ASN A 200 -0.57 -8.75 -12.77
N GLY A 201 -1.19 -9.16 -13.88
CA GLY A 201 -2.33 -10.08 -13.88
C GLY A 201 -3.67 -9.40 -14.10
N ASP A 202 -4.72 -10.23 -14.13
CA ASP A 202 -6.09 -9.76 -14.31
C ASP A 202 -6.62 -9.10 -13.03
N PRO A 203 -7.48 -8.08 -13.16
CA PRO A 203 -8.15 -7.46 -12.02
C PRO A 203 -8.99 -8.50 -11.25
N VAL A 204 -9.02 -8.37 -9.93
CA VAL A 204 -9.76 -9.29 -9.05
C VAL A 204 -10.88 -8.53 -8.35
N GLN A 205 -12.12 -8.98 -8.55
CA GLN A 205 -13.30 -8.39 -7.93
C GLN A 205 -13.76 -9.23 -6.73
N TYR A 206 -14.10 -8.54 -5.65
CA TYR A 206 -14.75 -9.09 -4.47
C TYR A 206 -16.08 -8.38 -4.25
N ASN A 207 -17.14 -9.15 -4.01
CA ASN A 207 -18.45 -8.58 -3.67
C ASN A 207 -18.68 -8.71 -2.16
N TYR A 208 -19.28 -7.68 -1.58
CA TYR A 208 -19.60 -7.57 -0.16
C TYR A 208 -21.07 -7.20 0.01
N ASP A 209 -21.78 -7.91 0.89
CA ASP A 209 -23.20 -7.67 1.19
C ASP A 209 -23.40 -6.56 2.25
N GLU A 210 -22.31 -6.03 2.81
CA GLU A 210 -22.29 -4.98 3.83
C GLU A 210 -21.29 -3.89 3.43
N PRO A 211 -21.50 -2.62 3.84
CA PRO A 211 -20.49 -1.59 3.68
C PRO A 211 -19.17 -1.97 4.35
N ILE A 212 -18.06 -1.78 3.64
CA ILE A 212 -16.73 -2.09 4.16
C ILE A 212 -15.90 -0.82 4.40
N MET A 213 -14.97 -0.92 5.35
CA MET A 213 -13.93 0.08 5.57
C MET A 213 -12.57 -0.57 5.28
N LEU A 214 -11.77 0.13 4.47
CA LEU A 214 -10.42 -0.27 4.12
C LEU A 214 -9.42 0.41 5.05
N ILE A 215 -8.59 -0.37 5.73
CA ILE A 215 -7.49 0.12 6.54
C ILE A 215 -6.19 -0.39 5.91
N PRO A 216 -5.44 0.47 5.19
CA PRO A 216 -4.18 0.07 4.58
C PRO A 216 -3.13 -0.25 5.65
N GLU A 217 -2.36 -1.31 5.40
CA GLU A 217 -1.20 -1.74 6.19
C GLU A 217 0.02 -1.86 5.26
N CYS A 218 1.21 -2.13 5.80
CA CYS A 218 2.44 -2.15 5.00
C CYS A 218 2.50 -3.30 3.98
N ASP A 219 1.82 -4.42 4.24
CA ASP A 219 1.83 -5.64 3.45
C ASP A 219 0.45 -6.00 2.85
N GLY A 220 -0.59 -5.22 3.13
CA GLY A 220 -1.94 -5.51 2.66
C GLY A 220 -2.97 -4.49 3.14
N VAL A 221 -4.23 -4.88 3.13
CA VAL A 221 -5.36 -4.07 3.59
C VAL A 221 -6.24 -4.91 4.50
N ARG A 222 -6.54 -4.35 5.67
CA ARG A 222 -7.56 -4.88 6.56
C ARG A 222 -8.91 -4.35 6.13
N ILE A 223 -9.84 -5.28 5.92
CA ILE A 223 -11.19 -4.99 5.47
C ILE A 223 -12.12 -5.24 6.66
N LEU A 224 -12.78 -4.20 7.13
CA LEU A 224 -13.72 -4.26 8.23
C LEU A 224 -15.15 -4.15 7.70
N THR A 225 -16.02 -5.06 8.13
CA THR A 225 -17.47 -4.92 7.98
C THR A 225 -18.10 -4.76 9.37
N ASN A 226 -19.43 -4.70 9.45
CA ASN A 226 -20.10 -4.71 10.75
C ASN A 226 -19.99 -6.07 11.47
N SER A 227 -19.70 -7.14 10.73
CA SER A 227 -19.77 -8.53 11.20
C SER A 227 -18.45 -9.28 11.16
N SER A 228 -17.48 -8.87 10.33
CA SER A 228 -16.21 -9.56 10.12
C SER A 228 -15.03 -8.61 9.98
N MET A 229 -13.85 -9.20 10.14
CA MET A 229 -12.58 -8.58 9.77
C MET A 229 -11.80 -9.57 8.93
N GLU A 230 -11.25 -9.06 7.84
CA GLU A 230 -10.43 -9.80 6.92
C GLU A 230 -9.13 -9.08 6.67
N PHE A 231 -8.11 -9.85 6.32
CA PHE A 231 -6.86 -9.29 5.84
C PHE A 231 -6.62 -9.76 4.42
N LEU A 232 -6.57 -8.80 3.50
CA LEU A 232 -6.30 -9.00 2.09
C LEU A 232 -4.87 -8.57 1.81
N HIS A 233 -4.05 -9.49 1.29
CA HIS A 233 -2.68 -9.18 0.95
C HIS A 233 -2.25 -9.89 -0.33
N ARG A 234 -1.32 -9.28 -1.05
CA ARG A 234 -0.65 -9.94 -2.17
C ARG A 234 0.18 -11.10 -1.63
N VAL A 235 0.12 -12.25 -2.31
CA VAL A 235 1.02 -13.37 -2.01
C VAL A 235 2.43 -13.00 -2.46
N PRO A 236 3.44 -13.05 -1.58
CA PRO A 236 4.82 -12.76 -1.94
C PRO A 236 5.34 -13.63 -3.09
N ASP A 237 6.25 -13.09 -3.91
CA ASP A 237 6.82 -13.82 -5.04
C ASP A 237 7.61 -15.04 -4.58
N SER A 238 8.31 -14.96 -3.44
CA SER A 238 9.01 -16.10 -2.83
C SER A 238 8.07 -17.27 -2.53
N THR A 239 6.88 -17.00 -2.00
CA THR A 239 5.85 -18.01 -1.76
C THR A 239 5.33 -18.58 -3.08
N THR A 240 5.12 -17.72 -4.08
CA THR A 240 4.67 -18.16 -5.42
C THR A 240 5.74 -19.00 -6.12
N LEU A 241 7.03 -18.67 -5.96
CA LEU A 241 8.14 -19.45 -6.49
C LEU A 241 8.21 -20.84 -5.85
N ILE A 242 7.85 -21.00 -4.58
CA ILE A 242 7.89 -22.31 -3.90
C ILE A 242 6.62 -23.12 -4.19
N PHE A 243 5.44 -22.51 -4.01
CA PHE A 243 4.15 -23.21 -3.97
C PHE A 243 3.28 -22.99 -5.21
N GLY A 244 3.77 -22.21 -6.18
CA GLY A 244 3.08 -22.00 -7.45
C GLY A 244 2.82 -23.33 -8.16
N ILE A 245 1.64 -23.46 -8.76
CA ILE A 245 1.24 -24.68 -9.46
C ILE A 245 2.22 -24.94 -10.61
N GLY A 246 2.91 -26.10 -10.54
CA GLY A 246 3.91 -26.46 -11.54
C GLY A 246 5.21 -25.65 -11.44
N SER A 247 5.48 -25.00 -10.31
CA SER A 247 6.73 -24.29 -10.12
C SER A 247 7.92 -25.27 -10.16
N MET A 248 8.86 -24.97 -11.05
CA MET A 248 10.15 -25.65 -11.15
C MET A 248 11.29 -24.73 -10.72
N SER A 249 10.97 -23.71 -9.91
CA SER A 249 11.97 -22.79 -9.39
C SER A 249 12.97 -23.52 -8.49
N PRO A 250 14.15 -22.94 -8.27
CA PRO A 250 15.14 -23.49 -7.35
C PRO A 250 14.58 -23.70 -5.94
N ALA A 251 13.77 -22.73 -5.49
CA ALA A 251 13.15 -22.74 -4.18
C ALA A 251 12.08 -23.84 -4.05
N ALA A 252 11.28 -24.07 -5.10
CA ALA A 252 10.32 -25.19 -5.14
C ALA A 252 11.02 -26.55 -5.10
N LEU A 253 12.03 -26.74 -5.94
CA LEU A 253 12.81 -27.98 -5.99
C LEU A 253 13.53 -28.27 -4.68
N LEU A 254 14.06 -27.24 -4.01
CA LEU A 254 14.68 -27.37 -2.70
C LEU A 254 13.65 -27.74 -1.62
N TYR A 255 12.46 -27.15 -1.68
CA TYR A 255 11.35 -27.47 -0.78
C TYR A 255 10.90 -28.93 -0.94
N ASP A 256 10.77 -29.42 -2.18
CA ASP A 256 10.46 -30.82 -2.47
C ASP A 256 11.57 -31.77 -2.01
N ALA A 257 12.84 -31.39 -2.23
CA ALA A 257 13.99 -32.18 -1.78
C ALA A 257 14.00 -32.31 -0.25
N ARG A 258 13.61 -31.27 0.48
CA ARG A 258 13.43 -31.30 1.94
C ARG A 258 12.30 -32.22 2.37
N ASP A 259 11.12 -32.15 1.73
CA ASP A 259 10.00 -33.04 2.05
C ASP A 259 10.38 -34.53 1.82
N HIS A 260 11.14 -34.82 0.76
CA HIS A 260 11.71 -36.15 0.54
C HIS A 260 12.76 -36.55 1.58
N TYR A 261 13.55 -35.59 2.09
CA TYR A 261 14.53 -35.84 3.15
C TYR A 261 13.84 -36.21 4.47
N ASP A 262 12.81 -35.45 4.85
CA ASP A 262 12.04 -35.70 6.08
C ASP A 262 11.36 -37.07 6.04
N LYS A 263 11.00 -37.54 4.84
CA LYS A 263 10.48 -38.90 4.56
C LYS A 263 11.57 -39.98 4.43
N GLN A 264 12.84 -39.65 4.67
CA GLN A 264 14.01 -40.54 4.52
C GLN A 264 14.12 -41.19 3.13
N SER A 265 13.75 -40.45 2.08
CA SER A 265 13.77 -40.93 0.69
C SER A 265 15.09 -40.61 0.00
N ALA A 266 15.69 -41.60 -0.67
CA ALA A 266 16.90 -41.41 -1.48
C ALA A 266 16.71 -40.41 -2.64
N LYS A 267 15.46 -40.11 -3.02
CA LYS A 267 15.12 -39.08 -4.02
C LYS A 267 15.61 -37.68 -3.63
N SER A 268 15.67 -37.38 -2.33
CA SER A 268 16.17 -36.09 -1.84
C SER A 268 17.60 -35.81 -2.33
N LEU A 269 18.47 -36.82 -2.30
CA LEU A 269 19.85 -36.70 -2.73
C LEU A 269 19.95 -36.42 -4.24
N GLU A 270 19.13 -37.11 -5.05
CA GLU A 270 19.08 -36.90 -6.50
C GLU A 270 18.65 -35.46 -6.85
N MET A 271 17.65 -34.94 -6.15
CA MET A 271 17.16 -33.57 -6.32
C MET A 271 18.20 -32.53 -5.88
N MET A 272 18.85 -32.74 -4.72
CA MET A 272 19.96 -31.88 -4.27
C MET A 272 21.14 -31.89 -5.25
N CYS A 273 21.55 -33.06 -5.75
CA CYS A 273 22.63 -33.15 -6.74
C CYS A 273 22.27 -32.44 -8.04
N THR A 274 21.01 -32.49 -8.46
CA THR A 274 20.52 -31.76 -9.63
C THR A 274 20.66 -30.25 -9.41
N LEU A 275 20.17 -29.73 -8.28
CA LEU A 275 20.25 -28.32 -7.93
C LEU A 275 21.69 -27.77 -7.90
N ILE A 276 22.62 -28.55 -7.33
CA ILE A 276 24.04 -28.17 -7.26
C ILE A 276 24.70 -28.20 -8.65
N ARG A 277 24.39 -29.21 -9.49
CA ARG A 277 25.01 -29.38 -10.81
C ARG A 277 24.60 -28.31 -11.81
N THR A 278 23.41 -27.74 -11.68
CA THR A 278 22.93 -26.68 -12.57
C THR A 278 23.37 -25.28 -12.15
N GLU A 279 24.26 -25.11 -11.15
CA GLU A 279 24.74 -23.81 -10.63
C GLU A 279 23.62 -22.85 -10.17
N ILE A 280 22.42 -23.39 -9.97
CA ILE A 280 21.22 -22.62 -9.66
C ILE A 280 21.33 -21.97 -8.26
N ILE A 281 21.95 -22.67 -7.31
CA ILE A 281 22.12 -22.19 -5.93
C ILE A 281 23.16 -21.06 -5.85
N THR A 282 24.07 -20.95 -6.82
CA THR A 282 25.17 -19.97 -6.79
C THR A 282 24.82 -18.59 -7.37
N GLN A 283 23.66 -18.42 -8.03
CA GLN A 283 23.29 -17.15 -8.68
C GLN A 283 22.13 -16.37 -8.02
N GLU A 284 21.24 -17.00 -7.24
CA GLU A 284 19.99 -16.35 -6.79
C GLU A 284 19.80 -16.28 -5.26
N ILE A 285 20.77 -16.74 -4.47
CA ILE A 285 20.57 -16.92 -3.02
C ILE A 285 21.70 -16.24 -2.23
N GLU A 286 21.52 -14.95 -1.90
CA GLU A 286 22.12 -14.36 -0.69
C GLU A 286 21.39 -14.93 0.54
N ILE A 287 21.69 -16.18 0.91
CA ILE A 287 21.30 -16.72 2.21
C ILE A 287 22.58 -16.97 2.99
N GLU A 288 22.60 -16.42 4.21
CA GLU A 288 23.66 -16.51 5.21
C GLU A 288 24.28 -17.91 5.32
N GLU A 289 25.58 -17.92 5.68
CA GLU A 289 26.52 -19.05 5.77
C GLU A 289 25.99 -20.36 6.40
N ILE A 290 24.86 -20.34 7.11
CA ILE A 290 24.29 -21.47 7.85
C ILE A 290 23.78 -22.59 6.92
N ILE A 291 23.13 -22.28 5.80
CA ILE A 291 22.61 -23.32 4.89
C ILE A 291 23.75 -23.95 4.09
N ILE A 292 24.68 -23.14 3.58
CA ILE A 292 25.87 -23.63 2.86
C ILE A 292 26.73 -24.52 3.76
N SER A 293 26.93 -24.13 5.03
CA SER A 293 27.68 -24.92 6.02
C SER A 293 27.00 -26.26 6.33
N SER A 294 25.66 -26.28 6.42
CA SER A 294 24.88 -27.50 6.65
C SER A 294 24.93 -28.44 5.44
N CYS A 295 24.80 -27.92 4.21
CA CYS A 295 24.92 -28.72 2.99
C CYS A 295 26.34 -29.25 2.77
N LEU A 296 27.38 -28.44 3.05
CA LEU A 296 28.77 -28.87 3.02
C LEU A 296 29.07 -29.95 4.08
N ALA A 297 28.48 -29.84 5.28
CA ALA A 297 28.63 -30.84 6.32
C ALA A 297 28.01 -32.19 5.91
N VAL A 298 26.85 -32.17 5.27
CA VAL A 298 26.20 -33.38 4.75
C VAL A 298 26.97 -33.98 3.57
N LEU A 299 27.49 -33.15 2.66
CA LEU A 299 28.35 -33.62 1.54
C LEU A 299 29.67 -34.22 2.03
N ARG A 300 30.32 -33.62 3.04
CA ARG A 300 31.54 -34.15 3.67
C ARG A 300 31.29 -35.44 4.44
N TYR A 301 30.12 -35.58 5.05
CA TYR A 301 29.73 -36.81 5.74
C TYR A 301 29.50 -37.97 4.76
N LEU A 302 28.96 -37.68 3.57
CA LEU A 302 28.61 -38.69 2.56
C LEU A 302 29.73 -38.99 1.57
N ASN A 303 30.76 -38.13 1.44
CA ASN A 303 31.88 -38.35 0.52
C ASN A 303 33.23 -37.94 1.16
N PRO A 304 33.87 -38.84 1.95
CA PRO A 304 35.07 -38.54 2.74
C PRO A 304 36.32 -38.19 1.91
N SER A 305 36.27 -38.35 0.59
CA SER A 305 37.40 -38.13 -0.33
C SER A 305 37.42 -36.73 -0.97
N MET A 306 36.42 -35.87 -0.70
CA MET A 306 36.44 -34.44 -1.09
C MET A 306 36.91 -33.57 0.09
N GLY A 307 38.18 -33.72 0.47
CA GLY A 307 38.91 -32.87 1.41
C GLY A 307 40.23 -32.41 0.81
#